data_AF-A0A3D5CXM7-F1
#
_entry.id   AF-A0A3D5CXM7-F1
#
_cell.length_a   1.000
_cell.length_b   1.000
_cell.length_c   1.000
_cell.angle_alpha   90.00
_cell.angle_beta   90.00
_cell.angle_gamma   90.00
#
_symmetry.space_group_name_H-M   'P 1'
#
loop_
_entity.id
_entity.type
_entity.pdbx_description
1 polymer ?
#
loop_
_entity_poly.entity_id
_entity_poly.type
_entity_poly.pdbx_seq_one_letter_code
_entity_poly.pdbx_strand_id
1 'polypeptide(L)'
;MKHLFLACLLLGTSVANAYNQQALMEAYFGVVMIRGYNLDGGMAYGSGVVVADNSVVTNCHVLRATKQPWVSRGEDSYPITSVRADAWHDLCLVTTHNMPFKSVLRGNSHDLVRGQEITAIGHSNGVPAPITSVGEIQGLYPTQPGNMIRSSAKFLMGASGSGLFDMEGRLVGINTFKTAGNGGSIHFALPVEWLDTLEKMPATTEFPVHGKALWEEDEDKKPFYMRAAVPESRQDWAALQKVSSLWTQQEPTSADAWFSLGLANLSLKQFALAASAFDQAVSLDKQFVEAWFRRGEVAQQLGDQQTVYQIETQL
;
A
#
# COMPACT_ATOMS: atom_id res chain seq x y z
N MET A 1 4.25 12.11 64.77
CA MET A 1 3.55 12.56 63.54
C MET A 1 4.00 11.67 62.40
N LYS A 2 3.10 10.83 61.86
CA LYS A 2 3.38 9.93 60.73
C LYS A 2 3.19 10.73 59.44
N HIS A 3 4.26 10.95 58.68
CA HIS A 3 4.16 11.53 57.34
C HIS A 3 3.86 10.42 56.33
N LEU A 4 2.62 10.43 55.82
CA LEU A 4 2.15 9.57 54.75
C LEU A 4 2.64 10.18 53.43
N PHE A 5 3.61 9.55 52.76
CA PHE A 5 3.99 9.91 51.39
C PHE A 5 2.93 9.33 50.44
N LEU A 6 2.14 10.21 49.83
CA LEU A 6 1.19 9.86 48.78
C LEU A 6 1.97 9.79 47.45
N ALA A 7 2.29 8.58 47.00
CA ALA A 7 2.86 8.36 45.67
C ALA A 7 1.75 8.56 44.62
N CYS A 8 1.82 9.67 43.90
CA CYS A 8 0.93 9.95 42.78
C CYS A 8 1.40 9.11 41.59
N LEU A 9 0.72 7.97 41.32
CA LEU A 9 0.90 7.25 40.06
C LEU A 9 0.34 8.13 38.93
N LEU A 10 1.23 8.74 38.16
CA LEU A 10 0.92 9.27 36.84
C LEU A 10 0.75 8.07 35.89
N LEU A 11 -0.46 7.55 35.80
CA LEU A 11 -0.84 6.66 34.70
C LEU A 11 -0.78 7.48 33.42
N GLY A 12 0.23 7.23 32.59
CA GLY A 12 0.28 7.76 31.23
C GLY A 12 -0.94 7.25 30.49
N THR A 13 -1.91 8.11 30.23
CA THR A 13 -3.02 7.80 29.34
C THR A 13 -2.43 7.66 27.94
N SER A 14 -2.31 6.42 27.44
CA SER A 14 -2.20 6.22 26.01
C SER A 14 -3.38 6.95 25.37
N VAL A 15 -3.11 7.93 24.53
CA VAL A 15 -4.15 8.58 23.74
C VAL A 15 -4.66 7.49 22.81
N ALA A 16 -5.77 6.85 23.17
CA ALA A 16 -6.50 6.02 22.24
C ALA A 16 -7.01 7.01 21.18
N ASN A 17 -6.29 7.12 20.06
CA ASN A 17 -6.79 7.85 18.91
C ASN A 17 -8.00 7.07 18.41
N ALA A 18 -9.19 7.49 18.86
CA ALA A 18 -10.43 7.01 18.29
C ALA A 18 -10.42 7.43 16.82
N TYR A 19 -10.43 6.44 15.92
CA TYR A 19 -10.48 6.70 14.48
C TYR A 19 -11.73 7.51 14.15
N ASN A 20 -11.61 8.43 13.18
CA ASN A 20 -12.68 9.35 12.85
C ASN A 20 -13.74 8.63 12.02
N GLN A 21 -14.70 7.99 12.70
CA GLN A 21 -15.79 7.22 12.09
C GLN A 21 -16.56 8.01 11.03
N GLN A 22 -16.80 9.30 11.29
CA GLN A 22 -17.50 10.17 10.35
C GLN A 22 -16.67 10.37 9.08
N ALA A 23 -15.39 10.73 9.23
CA ALA A 23 -14.53 10.98 8.07
C ALA A 23 -14.28 9.70 7.25
N LEU A 24 -14.15 8.55 7.90
CA LEU A 24 -14.04 7.26 7.22
C LEU A 24 -15.32 6.87 6.48
N MET A 25 -16.49 7.25 7.01
CA MET A 25 -17.77 7.08 6.31
C MET A 25 -17.88 8.04 5.11
N GLU A 26 -17.40 9.27 5.24
CA GLU A 26 -17.32 10.21 4.11
C GLU A 26 -16.37 9.69 3.02
N ALA A 27 -15.21 9.14 3.40
CA ALA A 27 -14.29 8.46 2.49
C ALA A 27 -14.96 7.26 1.79
N TYR A 28 -15.70 6.44 2.55
CA TYR A 28 -16.46 5.30 2.00
C TYR A 28 -17.42 5.72 0.89
N PHE A 29 -18.18 6.81 1.08
CA PHE A 29 -19.11 7.31 0.07
C PHE A 29 -18.43 7.97 -1.14
N GLY A 30 -17.17 8.38 -1.00
CA GLY A 30 -16.32 8.88 -2.07
C GLY A 30 -15.67 7.78 -2.92
N VAL A 31 -15.81 6.51 -2.54
CA VAL A 31 -15.35 5.37 -3.35
C VAL A 31 -16.47 4.88 -4.27
N VAL A 32 -16.11 4.65 -5.52
CA VAL A 32 -17.02 4.27 -6.61
C VAL A 32 -16.48 3.07 -7.37
N MET A 33 -17.34 2.43 -8.16
CA MET A 33 -16.93 1.35 -9.06
C MET A 33 -16.72 1.90 -10.46
N ILE A 34 -15.62 1.51 -11.10
CA ILE A 34 -15.42 1.71 -12.54
C ILE A 34 -15.87 0.44 -13.24
N ARG A 35 -16.71 0.58 -14.28
CA ARG A 35 -17.23 -0.54 -15.06
C ARG A 35 -17.02 -0.30 -16.54
N GLY A 36 -17.01 -1.37 -17.30
CA GLY A 36 -16.94 -1.33 -18.75
C GLY A 36 -17.20 -2.71 -19.34
N TYR A 37 -17.68 -2.75 -20.59
CA TYR A 37 -17.69 -4.00 -21.33
C TYR A 37 -16.33 -4.21 -22.00
N ASN A 38 -15.82 -5.43 -21.87
CA ASN A 38 -14.67 -5.94 -22.61
C ASN A 38 -15.00 -6.09 -24.09
N LEU A 39 -13.96 -6.23 -24.92
CA LEU A 39 -14.11 -6.47 -26.35
C LEU A 39 -14.84 -7.78 -26.69
N ASP A 40 -14.82 -8.76 -25.79
CA ASP A 40 -15.50 -10.06 -25.90
C ASP A 40 -16.92 -10.06 -25.31
N GLY A 41 -17.40 -8.93 -24.79
CA GLY A 41 -18.71 -8.79 -24.15
C GLY A 41 -18.73 -9.11 -22.66
N GLY A 42 -17.62 -9.55 -22.06
CA GLY A 42 -17.48 -9.69 -20.61
C GLY A 42 -17.53 -8.35 -19.88
N MET A 43 -17.78 -8.38 -18.56
CA MET A 43 -17.75 -7.17 -17.74
C MET A 43 -16.37 -6.98 -17.11
N ALA A 44 -15.71 -5.87 -17.42
CA ALA A 44 -14.57 -5.35 -16.65
C ALA A 44 -15.08 -4.46 -15.53
N TYR A 45 -14.42 -4.56 -14.38
CA TYR A 45 -14.67 -3.70 -13.25
C TYR A 45 -13.39 -3.42 -12.46
N GLY A 46 -13.39 -2.27 -11.82
CA GLY A 46 -12.39 -1.83 -10.86
C GLY A 46 -13.01 -0.87 -9.86
N SER A 47 -12.17 -0.23 -9.07
CA SER A 47 -12.55 0.80 -8.11
C SER A 47 -12.06 2.17 -8.57
N GLY A 48 -12.64 3.23 -8.03
CA GLY A 48 -12.14 4.59 -8.19
C GLY A 48 -12.48 5.43 -6.96
N VAL A 49 -11.82 6.57 -6.84
CA VAL A 49 -12.02 7.51 -5.74
C VAL A 49 -12.38 8.88 -6.30
N VAL A 50 -13.46 9.48 -5.82
CA VAL A 50 -13.86 10.84 -6.20
C VAL A 50 -12.90 11.83 -5.55
N VAL A 51 -12.15 12.58 -6.37
CA VAL A 51 -11.07 13.48 -5.91
C VAL A 51 -11.32 14.95 -6.20
N ALA A 52 -12.34 15.24 -7.02
CA ALA A 52 -12.91 16.57 -7.25
C ALA A 52 -14.30 16.41 -7.91
N ASP A 53 -15.00 17.51 -8.15
CA ASP A 53 -16.29 17.50 -8.86
C ASP A 53 -16.17 16.78 -10.21
N ASN A 54 -17.05 15.81 -10.44
CA ASN A 54 -17.08 14.97 -11.65
C ASN A 54 -15.74 14.30 -11.99
N SER A 55 -14.83 14.15 -11.02
CA SER A 55 -13.47 13.68 -11.27
C SER A 55 -13.15 12.51 -10.36
N VAL A 56 -12.79 11.38 -10.97
CA VAL A 56 -12.52 10.12 -10.28
C VAL A 56 -11.13 9.63 -10.67
N VAL A 57 -10.29 9.34 -9.68
CA VAL A 57 -9.01 8.66 -9.91
C VAL A 57 -9.20 7.15 -9.86
N THR A 58 -8.52 6.43 -10.73
CA THR A 58 -8.46 4.96 -10.77
C THR A 58 -7.11 4.53 -11.36
N ASN A 59 -6.88 3.23 -11.50
CA ASN A 59 -5.73 2.76 -12.25
C ASN A 59 -6.00 2.75 -13.75
N CYS A 60 -4.97 3.04 -14.55
CA CYS A 60 -5.11 3.01 -16.00
C CYS A 60 -5.40 1.61 -16.52
N HIS A 61 -4.84 0.55 -15.92
CA HIS A 61 -5.11 -0.82 -16.35
C HIS A 61 -6.59 -1.23 -16.28
N VAL A 62 -7.38 -0.60 -15.40
CA VAL A 62 -8.84 -0.82 -15.30
C VAL A 62 -9.56 -0.36 -16.58
N LEU A 63 -8.98 0.61 -17.31
CA LEU A 63 -9.58 1.23 -18.50
C LEU A 63 -9.04 0.66 -19.82
N ARG A 64 -8.14 -0.33 -19.80
CA ARG A 64 -7.48 -0.88 -21.00
C ARG A 64 -8.33 -1.89 -21.79
N ALA A 65 -9.37 -2.45 -21.17
CA ALA A 65 -10.19 -3.48 -21.79
C ALA A 65 -11.50 -2.96 -22.38
N THR A 66 -11.83 -1.68 -22.15
CA THR A 66 -13.17 -1.14 -22.44
C THR A 66 -13.14 0.11 -23.30
N LYS A 67 -14.06 0.18 -24.26
CA LYS A 67 -14.26 1.33 -25.16
C LYS A 67 -15.19 2.40 -24.61
N GLN A 68 -16.04 2.03 -23.66
CA GLN A 68 -17.08 2.91 -23.10
C GLN A 68 -17.19 2.65 -21.59
N PRO A 69 -16.17 3.04 -20.80
CA PRO A 69 -16.23 2.89 -19.36
C PRO A 69 -17.22 3.88 -18.72
N TRP A 70 -17.72 3.54 -17.55
CA TRP A 70 -18.54 4.42 -16.72
C TRP A 70 -18.20 4.27 -15.24
N VAL A 71 -18.46 5.32 -14.48
CA VAL A 71 -18.45 5.31 -13.01
C VAL A 71 -19.82 4.85 -12.53
N SER A 72 -19.87 4.04 -11.48
CA SER A 72 -21.13 3.60 -10.88
C SER A 72 -21.08 3.55 -9.35
N ARG A 73 -22.23 3.77 -8.73
CA ARG A 73 -22.46 3.56 -7.29
C ARG A 73 -23.86 2.99 -7.09
N GLY A 74 -23.94 1.73 -6.69
CA GLY A 74 -25.22 1.02 -6.69
C GLY A 74 -25.76 0.86 -8.11
N GLU A 75 -26.96 1.39 -8.36
CA GLU A 75 -27.62 1.38 -9.68
C GLU A 75 -27.29 2.62 -10.52
N ASP A 76 -26.79 3.69 -9.88
CA ASP A 76 -26.45 4.93 -10.58
C ASP A 76 -25.20 4.72 -11.46
N SER A 77 -25.24 5.25 -12.68
CA SER A 77 -24.18 5.12 -13.67
C SER A 77 -23.92 6.46 -14.37
N TYR A 78 -22.65 6.81 -14.51
CA TYR A 78 -22.17 8.08 -15.06
C TYR A 78 -21.12 7.79 -16.15
N PRO A 79 -21.43 8.04 -17.43
CA PRO A 79 -20.46 7.84 -18.51
C PRO A 79 -19.17 8.63 -18.27
N ILE A 80 -18.03 8.00 -18.54
CA ILE A 80 -16.75 8.69 -18.55
C ILE A 80 -16.60 9.39 -19.90
N THR A 81 -16.37 10.70 -19.86
CA THR A 81 -16.32 11.57 -21.05
C THR A 81 -14.89 11.82 -21.52
N SER A 82 -13.92 11.84 -20.60
CA SER A 82 -12.51 11.98 -20.90
C SER A 82 -11.63 11.35 -19.82
N VAL A 83 -10.36 11.13 -20.14
CA VAL A 83 -9.35 10.65 -19.21
C VAL A 83 -8.05 11.42 -19.39
N ARG A 84 -7.38 11.75 -18.28
CA ARG A 84 -5.95 12.04 -18.25
C ARG A 84 -5.26 10.75 -17.80
N ALA A 85 -4.26 10.30 -18.54
CA ALA A 85 -3.65 8.99 -18.33
C ALA A 85 -2.14 9.12 -18.14
N ASP A 86 -1.66 8.69 -16.98
CA ASP A 86 -0.26 8.34 -16.77
C ASP A 86 -0.15 6.81 -16.75
N ALA A 87 0.00 6.22 -17.94
CA ALA A 87 0.03 4.77 -18.08
C ALA A 87 1.24 4.14 -17.38
N TRP A 88 2.36 4.86 -17.29
CA TRP A 88 3.59 4.38 -16.66
C TRP A 88 3.45 4.25 -15.15
N HIS A 89 2.85 5.26 -14.52
CA HIS A 89 2.52 5.23 -13.09
C HIS A 89 1.21 4.49 -12.79
N ASP A 90 0.51 4.00 -13.82
CA ASP A 90 -0.77 3.29 -13.72
C ASP A 90 -1.87 4.12 -13.04
N LEU A 91 -1.90 5.43 -13.29
CA LEU A 91 -2.85 6.35 -12.66
C LEU A 91 -3.64 7.12 -13.73
N CYS A 92 -4.95 7.02 -13.66
CA CYS A 92 -5.87 7.64 -14.62
C CYS A 92 -6.91 8.48 -13.87
N LEU A 93 -7.09 9.72 -14.33
CA LEU A 93 -8.09 10.65 -13.82
C LEU A 93 -9.20 10.78 -14.85
N VAL A 94 -10.34 10.19 -14.56
CA VAL A 94 -11.51 10.19 -15.43
C VAL A 94 -12.44 11.34 -15.07
N THR A 95 -13.07 11.91 -16.10
CA THR A 95 -14.08 12.96 -15.94
C THR A 95 -15.44 12.41 -16.35
N THR A 96 -16.47 12.77 -15.59
CA THR A 96 -17.88 12.47 -15.84
C THR A 96 -18.70 13.76 -15.95
N HIS A 97 -20.03 13.66 -15.92
CA HIS A 97 -20.92 14.83 -15.87
C HIS A 97 -22.08 14.57 -14.91
N ASN A 98 -22.51 15.61 -14.20
CA ASN A 98 -23.61 15.60 -13.21
C ASN A 98 -23.50 14.47 -12.16
N MET A 99 -22.28 14.07 -11.78
CA MET A 99 -22.05 13.12 -10.70
C MET A 99 -22.21 13.83 -9.34
N PRO A 100 -23.17 13.45 -8.49
CA PRO A 100 -23.52 14.19 -7.27
C PRO A 100 -22.65 13.79 -6.05
N PHE A 101 -21.50 13.17 -6.29
CA PHE A 101 -20.68 12.58 -5.24
C PHE A 101 -19.62 13.57 -4.77
N LYS A 102 -19.48 13.70 -3.46
CA LYS A 102 -18.46 14.56 -2.85
C LYS A 102 -17.09 13.93 -2.98
N SER A 103 -16.08 14.76 -3.19
CA SER A 103 -14.68 14.32 -3.16
C SER A 103 -14.23 13.98 -1.75
N VAL A 104 -13.31 13.02 -1.65
CA VAL A 104 -12.61 12.71 -0.40
C VAL A 104 -11.59 13.79 -0.07
N LEU A 105 -11.21 13.88 1.22
CA LEU A 105 -10.07 14.70 1.62
C LEU A 105 -8.76 14.04 1.17
N ARG A 106 -7.78 14.84 0.77
CA ARG A 106 -6.42 14.36 0.46
C ARG A 106 -5.54 14.42 1.70
N GLY A 107 -4.80 13.35 1.92
CA GLY A 107 -3.73 13.27 2.92
C GLY A 107 -2.38 13.49 2.27
N ASN A 108 -1.33 12.95 2.88
CA ASN A 108 0.04 13.04 2.41
C ASN A 108 0.78 11.74 2.77
N SER A 109 1.41 11.11 1.80
CA SER A 109 2.15 9.86 1.99
C SER A 109 3.49 10.05 2.73
N HIS A 110 3.98 11.29 2.85
CA HIS A 110 5.16 11.64 3.67
C HIS A 110 4.86 11.66 5.17
N ASP A 111 3.60 11.85 5.55
CA ASP A 111 3.17 11.85 6.96
C ASP A 111 3.00 10.42 7.51
N LEU A 112 3.05 9.41 6.63
CA LEU A 112 2.90 8.01 7.00
C LEU A 112 4.16 7.49 7.72
N VAL A 113 3.94 6.62 8.69
CA VAL A 113 5.01 5.89 9.38
C VAL A 113 4.76 4.38 9.36
N ARG A 114 5.83 3.58 9.40
CA ARG A 114 5.73 2.11 9.51
C ARG A 114 4.90 1.72 10.74
N GLY A 115 4.05 0.71 10.59
CA GLY A 115 3.15 0.24 11.64
C GLY A 115 1.92 1.13 11.88
N GLN A 116 1.81 2.28 11.20
CA GLN A 116 0.59 3.09 11.25
C GLN A 116 -0.59 2.33 10.66
N GLU A 117 -1.71 2.33 11.37
CA GLU A 117 -2.97 1.77 10.89
C GLU A 117 -3.50 2.58 9.70
N ILE A 118 -4.00 1.87 8.70
CA ILE A 118 -4.62 2.42 7.49
C ILE A 118 -5.87 1.62 7.14
N THR A 119 -6.66 2.10 6.19
CA THR A 119 -7.76 1.33 5.63
C THR A 119 -7.82 1.43 4.11
N ALA A 120 -8.02 0.29 3.46
CA ALA A 120 -8.32 0.22 2.04
C ALA A 120 -9.84 0.14 1.84
N ILE A 121 -10.41 0.96 0.95
CA ILE A 121 -11.84 0.94 0.63
C ILE A 121 -12.02 0.83 -0.88
N GLY A 122 -12.70 -0.24 -1.32
CA GLY A 122 -12.84 -0.56 -2.74
C GLY A 122 -13.85 -1.65 -3.06
N HIS A 123 -14.11 -1.84 -4.35
CA HIS A 123 -15.07 -2.80 -4.89
C HIS A 123 -14.43 -4.15 -5.25
N SER A 124 -13.91 -4.85 -4.25
CA SER A 124 -13.40 -6.21 -4.41
C SER A 124 -14.47 -7.14 -5.01
N ASN A 125 -14.09 -7.98 -5.98
CA ASN A 125 -14.93 -8.93 -6.71
C ASN A 125 -16.18 -8.33 -7.38
N GLY A 126 -16.16 -7.02 -7.68
CA GLY A 126 -17.26 -6.35 -8.37
C GLY A 126 -18.51 -6.17 -7.52
N VAL A 127 -18.40 -6.29 -6.19
CA VAL A 127 -19.50 -6.09 -5.25
C VAL A 127 -19.99 -4.64 -5.33
N PRO A 128 -21.30 -4.36 -5.51
CA PRO A 128 -21.83 -3.00 -5.67
C PRO A 128 -21.56 -2.05 -4.50
N ALA A 129 -21.44 -2.56 -3.29
CA ALA A 129 -21.05 -1.79 -2.11
C ALA A 129 -19.52 -1.88 -1.91
N PRO A 130 -18.82 -0.76 -1.58
CA PRO A 130 -17.42 -0.83 -1.23
C PRO A 130 -17.19 -1.74 -0.01
N ILE A 131 -16.07 -2.47 -0.04
CA ILE A 131 -15.55 -3.32 1.03
C ILE A 131 -14.37 -2.58 1.67
N THR A 132 -14.34 -2.60 2.99
CA THR A 132 -13.29 -1.98 3.81
C THR A 132 -12.35 -3.07 4.34
N SER A 133 -11.04 -2.88 4.20
CA SER A 133 -10.00 -3.71 4.81
C SER A 133 -9.06 -2.83 5.62
N VAL A 134 -8.98 -3.10 6.93
CA VAL A 134 -7.99 -2.46 7.81
C VAL A 134 -6.65 -3.19 7.68
N GLY A 135 -5.56 -2.46 7.88
CA GLY A 135 -4.21 -3.00 7.93
C GLY A 135 -3.24 -1.95 8.45
N GLU A 136 -1.96 -2.16 8.21
CA GLU A 136 -0.90 -1.25 8.61
C GLU A 136 0.06 -0.96 7.45
N ILE A 137 0.84 0.10 7.60
CA ILE A 137 1.97 0.41 6.72
C ILE A 137 3.12 -0.56 6.98
N GLN A 138 3.47 -1.34 5.96
CA GLN A 138 4.57 -2.31 6.00
C GLN A 138 5.84 -1.82 5.30
N GLY A 139 5.79 -0.71 4.56
CA GLY A 139 6.95 -0.17 3.86
C GLY A 139 6.59 1.10 3.12
N LEU A 140 7.52 2.05 3.11
CA LEU A 140 7.39 3.32 2.42
C LEU A 140 8.64 3.49 1.57
N TYR A 141 8.46 3.51 0.25
CA TYR A 141 9.56 3.62 -0.70
C TYR A 141 9.53 5.00 -1.35
N PRO A 142 10.54 5.85 -1.12
CA PRO A 142 10.57 7.20 -1.67
C PRO A 142 10.43 7.21 -3.19
N THR A 143 9.56 8.07 -3.68
CA THR A 143 9.36 8.39 -5.10
C THR A 143 9.40 9.91 -5.29
N GLN A 144 9.23 10.39 -6.52
CA GLN A 144 9.17 11.82 -6.80
C GLN A 144 7.86 12.18 -7.52
N PRO A 145 6.89 12.83 -6.85
CA PRO A 145 6.77 13.08 -5.39
C PRO A 145 6.16 11.89 -4.62
N GLY A 146 6.26 11.90 -3.28
CA GLY A 146 5.52 10.97 -2.41
C GLY A 146 6.24 9.64 -2.15
N ASN A 147 5.58 8.75 -1.41
CA ASN A 147 6.05 7.41 -1.10
C ASN A 147 5.15 6.36 -1.75
N MET A 148 5.75 5.39 -2.44
CA MET A 148 5.07 4.14 -2.77
C MET A 148 4.81 3.38 -1.47
N ILE A 149 3.58 2.92 -1.27
CA ILE A 149 3.14 2.35 0.01
C ILE A 149 3.00 0.84 -0.15
N ARG A 150 3.68 0.07 0.71
CA ARG A 150 3.37 -1.35 0.95
C ARG A 150 2.52 -1.45 2.20
N SER A 151 1.44 -2.22 2.13
CA SER A 151 0.49 -2.35 3.24
C SER A 151 -0.02 -3.77 3.43
N SER A 152 -0.42 -4.08 4.67
CA SER A 152 -1.15 -5.31 5.00
C SER A 152 -2.66 -5.23 4.76
N ALA A 153 -3.21 -4.06 4.43
CA ALA A 153 -4.62 -3.92 4.07
C ALA A 153 -4.90 -4.66 2.76
N LYS A 154 -5.55 -5.82 2.88
CA LYS A 154 -5.74 -6.75 1.78
C LYS A 154 -6.81 -6.25 0.82
N PHE A 155 -6.54 -6.42 -0.47
CA PHE A 155 -7.53 -6.20 -1.51
C PHE A 155 -7.55 -7.37 -2.50
N LEU A 156 -8.76 -7.75 -2.95
CA LEU A 156 -8.96 -8.86 -3.87
C LEU A 156 -9.00 -8.37 -5.32
N MET A 157 -9.23 -9.30 -6.25
CA MET A 157 -9.44 -8.96 -7.66
C MET A 157 -10.59 -7.95 -7.80
N GLY A 158 -10.46 -6.95 -8.67
CA GLY A 158 -11.44 -5.87 -8.82
C GLY A 158 -11.26 -4.66 -7.88
N ALA A 159 -10.35 -4.75 -6.91
CA ALA A 159 -10.06 -3.62 -6.03
C ALA A 159 -9.00 -2.65 -6.58
N SER A 160 -8.43 -2.89 -7.76
CA SER A 160 -7.55 -1.93 -8.42
C SER A 160 -8.25 -0.57 -8.55
N GLY A 161 -7.57 0.50 -8.17
CA GLY A 161 -8.10 1.87 -8.12
C GLY A 161 -8.82 2.19 -6.80
N SER A 162 -8.80 1.28 -5.83
CA SER A 162 -9.36 1.53 -4.49
C SER A 162 -8.52 2.53 -3.72
N GLY A 163 -9.16 3.31 -2.86
CA GLY A 163 -8.47 4.29 -2.03
C GLY A 163 -7.83 3.63 -0.81
N LEU A 164 -6.62 4.07 -0.48
CA LEU A 164 -5.97 3.83 0.80
C LEU A 164 -6.09 5.10 1.64
N PHE A 165 -6.64 4.98 2.85
CA PHE A 165 -6.97 6.10 3.72
C PHE A 165 -6.27 5.97 5.07
N ASP A 166 -5.89 7.10 5.66
CA ASP A 166 -5.52 7.14 7.07
C ASP A 166 -6.76 7.08 7.98
N MET A 167 -6.53 7.04 9.30
CA MET A 167 -7.60 6.94 10.30
C MET A 167 -8.42 8.23 10.46
N GLU A 168 -8.02 9.31 9.78
CA GLU A 168 -8.76 10.56 9.63
C GLU A 168 -9.59 10.61 8.35
N GLY A 169 -9.66 9.51 7.58
CA GLY A 169 -10.43 9.42 6.34
C GLY A 169 -9.82 10.19 5.16
N ARG A 170 -8.54 10.57 5.25
CA ARG A 170 -7.84 11.27 4.17
C ARG A 170 -7.18 10.25 3.25
N LEU A 171 -7.33 10.45 1.94
CA LEU A 171 -6.75 9.61 0.91
C LEU A 171 -5.23 9.79 0.88
N VAL A 172 -4.48 8.72 1.15
CA VAL A 172 -3.01 8.71 1.16
C VAL A 172 -2.41 7.94 -0.01
N GLY A 173 -3.20 7.08 -0.68
CA GLY A 173 -2.75 6.40 -1.88
C GLY A 173 -3.86 5.67 -2.66
N ILE A 174 -3.50 5.13 -3.82
CA ILE A 174 -4.39 4.38 -4.72
C ILE A 174 -3.84 2.96 -4.92
N ASN A 175 -4.55 1.95 -4.42
CA ASN A 175 -4.15 0.55 -4.56
C ASN A 175 -4.09 0.16 -6.05
N THR A 176 -2.98 -0.44 -6.47
CA THR A 176 -2.71 -0.74 -7.89
C THR A 176 -2.44 -2.22 -8.16
N PHE A 177 -1.32 -2.74 -7.67
CA PHE A 177 -0.83 -4.06 -8.01
C PHE A 177 -0.62 -4.87 -6.74
N LYS A 178 -0.72 -6.18 -6.92
CA LYS A 178 -0.42 -7.15 -5.87
C LYS A 178 0.36 -8.31 -6.44
N THR A 179 1.24 -8.89 -5.64
CA THR A 179 1.89 -10.15 -6.00
C THR A 179 0.94 -11.34 -5.77
N ALA A 180 1.25 -12.45 -6.43
CA ALA A 180 0.58 -13.73 -6.22
C ALA A 180 1.63 -14.79 -5.87
N GLY A 181 1.38 -15.52 -4.79
CA GLY A 181 2.23 -16.62 -4.34
C GLY A 181 1.66 -17.32 -3.11
N ASN A 182 2.25 -18.47 -2.77
CA ASN A 182 1.87 -19.32 -1.65
C ASN A 182 2.18 -18.70 -0.27
N GLY A 183 3.13 -17.77 -0.19
CA GLY A 183 3.44 -16.99 1.01
C GLY A 183 2.47 -15.85 1.30
N GLY A 184 1.43 -15.69 0.46
CA GLY A 184 0.47 -14.58 0.54
C GLY A 184 0.72 -13.52 -0.53
N SER A 185 -0.18 -12.54 -0.61
CA SER A 185 -0.06 -11.40 -1.53
C SER A 185 0.57 -10.19 -0.83
N ILE A 186 1.45 -9.51 -1.54
CA ILE A 186 2.01 -8.21 -1.13
C ILE A 186 1.28 -7.13 -1.92
N HIS A 187 0.81 -6.10 -1.23
CA HIS A 187 -0.08 -5.08 -1.75
C HIS A 187 0.62 -3.72 -1.82
N PHE A 188 0.48 -3.04 -2.95
CA PHE A 188 1.08 -1.74 -3.17
C PHE A 188 0.04 -0.68 -3.57
N ALA A 189 0.23 0.54 -3.06
CA ALA A 189 -0.55 1.71 -3.40
C ALA A 189 0.34 2.85 -3.91
N LEU A 190 -0.13 3.50 -4.97
CA LEU A 190 0.46 4.68 -5.57
C LEU A 190 0.30 5.87 -4.62
N PRO A 191 1.29 6.77 -4.48
CA PRO A 191 1.16 7.97 -3.65
C PRO A 191 0.07 8.90 -4.18
N VAL A 192 -0.70 9.50 -3.26
CA VAL A 192 -1.75 10.48 -3.59
C VAL A 192 -1.19 11.72 -4.31
N GLU A 193 0.06 12.07 -4.05
CA GLU A 193 0.76 13.23 -4.63
C GLU A 193 0.88 13.16 -6.15
N TRP A 194 0.85 11.96 -6.74
CA TRP A 194 0.90 11.81 -8.20
C TRP A 194 -0.34 12.40 -8.90
N LEU A 195 -1.44 12.64 -8.16
CA LEU A 195 -2.58 13.39 -8.65
C LEU A 195 -2.20 14.81 -9.12
N ASP A 196 -1.28 15.48 -8.45
CA ASP A 196 -0.88 16.86 -8.78
C ASP A 196 -0.17 16.94 -10.14
N THR A 197 0.50 15.86 -10.54
CA THR A 197 1.10 15.71 -11.87
C THR A 197 0.04 15.30 -12.88
N LEU A 198 -0.80 14.32 -12.53
CA LEU A 198 -1.84 13.77 -13.39
C LEU A 198 -2.89 14.82 -13.81
N GLU A 199 -3.27 15.73 -12.90
CA GLU A 199 -4.22 16.81 -13.18
C GLU A 199 -3.75 17.78 -14.28
N LYS A 200 -2.43 17.90 -14.44
CA LYS A 200 -1.79 18.77 -15.43
C LYS A 200 -1.61 18.10 -16.79
N MET A 201 -1.81 16.79 -16.88
CA MET A 201 -1.68 16.05 -18.13
C MET A 201 -2.82 16.40 -19.10
N PRO A 202 -2.60 16.27 -20.42
CA PRO A 202 -3.66 16.49 -21.40
C PRO A 202 -4.77 15.47 -21.22
N ALA A 203 -6.02 15.94 -21.32
CA ALA A 203 -7.18 15.06 -21.39
C ALA A 203 -7.36 14.52 -22.80
N THR A 204 -7.76 13.26 -22.91
CA THR A 204 -8.15 12.59 -24.16
C THR A 204 -9.53 11.96 -24.00
N THR A 205 -10.22 11.75 -25.12
CA THR A 205 -11.47 10.97 -25.19
C THR A 205 -11.23 9.57 -25.77
N GLU A 206 -9.96 9.18 -25.95
CA GLU A 206 -9.57 7.90 -26.52
C GLU A 206 -9.70 6.78 -25.48
N PHE A 207 -10.49 5.76 -25.84
CA PHE A 207 -10.63 4.53 -25.08
C PHE A 207 -10.56 3.33 -26.04
N PRO A 208 -9.97 2.20 -25.64
CA PRO A 208 -9.37 1.95 -24.32
C PRO A 208 -8.09 2.74 -24.07
N VAL A 209 -7.73 2.92 -22.79
CA VAL A 209 -6.42 3.50 -22.44
C VAL A 209 -5.32 2.54 -22.90
N HIS A 210 -4.21 3.09 -23.37
CA HIS A 210 -3.05 2.33 -23.84
C HIS A 210 -1.81 2.61 -22.99
N GLY A 211 -0.80 1.75 -23.12
CA GLY A 211 0.46 1.85 -22.39
C GLY A 211 0.55 0.85 -21.23
N LYS A 212 1.78 0.66 -20.77
CA LYS A 212 2.17 -0.34 -19.78
C LYS A 212 2.65 0.36 -18.51
N ALA A 213 2.30 -0.22 -17.36
CA ALA A 213 2.70 0.26 -16.04
C ALA A 213 4.10 -0.22 -15.66
N LEU A 214 4.77 0.51 -14.78
CA LEU A 214 6.07 0.15 -14.21
C LEU A 214 6.08 -1.27 -13.62
N TRP A 215 5.02 -1.66 -12.91
CA TRP A 215 4.95 -2.99 -12.27
C TRP A 215 4.81 -4.14 -13.27
N GLU A 216 4.44 -3.86 -14.52
CA GLU A 216 4.39 -4.82 -15.61
C GLU A 216 5.74 -5.00 -16.32
N GLU A 217 6.73 -4.13 -16.07
CA GLU A 217 8.04 -4.17 -16.73
C GLU A 217 8.80 -5.49 -16.55
N ASP A 218 9.88 -5.63 -17.30
CA ASP A 218 10.84 -6.70 -17.05
C ASP A 218 11.47 -6.51 -15.66
N GLU A 219 11.77 -7.61 -14.96
CA GLU A 219 12.22 -7.55 -13.55
C GLU A 219 13.48 -6.72 -13.34
N ASP A 220 14.39 -6.66 -14.31
CA ASP A 220 15.62 -5.87 -14.23
C ASP A 220 15.40 -4.36 -14.32
N LYS A 221 14.24 -3.91 -14.81
CA LYS A 221 13.85 -2.50 -14.91
C LYS A 221 13.04 -2.00 -13.71
N LYS A 222 12.57 -2.92 -12.85
CA LYS A 222 11.78 -2.57 -11.67
C LYS A 222 12.68 -2.12 -10.52
N PRO A 223 12.18 -1.26 -9.62
CA PRO A 223 12.87 -0.95 -8.38
C PRO A 223 12.99 -2.20 -7.49
N PHE A 224 14.00 -2.22 -6.62
CA PHE A 224 14.33 -3.40 -5.84
C PHE A 224 13.18 -3.91 -4.95
N TYR A 225 12.41 -3.02 -4.35
CA TYR A 225 11.27 -3.40 -3.51
C TYR A 225 10.20 -4.20 -4.29
N MET A 226 10.01 -3.91 -5.58
CA MET A 226 9.10 -4.70 -6.44
C MET A 226 9.72 -6.04 -6.81
N ARG A 227 11.02 -6.05 -7.14
CA ARG A 227 11.77 -7.27 -7.48
C ARG A 227 11.83 -8.25 -6.31
N ALA A 228 11.91 -7.74 -5.08
CA ALA A 228 11.92 -8.55 -3.87
C ALA A 228 10.53 -9.11 -3.53
N ALA A 229 9.45 -8.36 -3.83
CA ALA A 229 8.09 -8.77 -3.49
C ALA A 229 7.66 -10.08 -4.16
N VAL A 230 8.07 -10.34 -5.40
CA VAL A 230 7.71 -11.57 -6.12
C VAL A 230 8.30 -12.83 -5.45
N PRO A 231 9.63 -12.97 -5.27
CA PRO A 231 10.20 -14.14 -4.62
C PRO A 231 9.77 -14.24 -3.14
N GLU A 232 9.58 -13.12 -2.44
CA GLU A 232 9.01 -13.12 -1.08
C GLU A 232 7.62 -13.77 -1.05
N SER A 233 6.70 -13.31 -1.91
CA SER A 233 5.34 -13.86 -1.99
C SER A 233 5.29 -15.33 -2.41
N ARG A 234 6.30 -15.80 -3.15
CA ARG A 234 6.42 -17.19 -3.60
C ARG A 234 7.26 -18.07 -2.68
N GLN A 235 7.76 -17.50 -1.58
CA GLN A 235 8.70 -18.17 -0.68
C GLN A 235 9.93 -18.74 -1.40
N ASP A 236 10.35 -18.10 -2.49
CA ASP A 236 11.60 -18.42 -3.18
C ASP A 236 12.75 -17.70 -2.46
N TRP A 237 13.17 -18.29 -1.35
CA TRP A 237 14.15 -17.69 -0.45
C TRP A 237 15.53 -17.52 -1.10
N ALA A 238 15.89 -18.39 -2.05
CA ALA A 238 17.14 -18.27 -2.79
C ALA A 238 17.11 -17.07 -3.74
N ALA A 239 16.00 -16.87 -4.48
CA ALA A 239 15.82 -15.69 -5.31
C ALA A 239 15.70 -14.40 -4.46
N LEU A 240 14.97 -14.45 -3.34
CA LEU A 240 14.86 -13.31 -2.42
C LEU A 240 16.22 -12.92 -1.85
N GLN A 241 17.04 -13.90 -1.44
CA GLN A 241 18.41 -13.64 -0.97
C GLN A 241 19.24 -12.94 -2.04
N LYS A 242 19.19 -13.40 -3.30
CA LYS A 242 19.95 -12.82 -4.40
C LYS A 242 19.54 -11.37 -4.66
N VAL A 243 18.24 -11.10 -4.75
CA VAL A 243 17.71 -9.74 -5.00
C VAL A 243 18.03 -8.83 -3.82
N SER A 244 17.78 -9.28 -2.60
CA SER A 244 17.98 -8.46 -1.39
C SER A 244 19.46 -8.19 -1.12
N SER A 245 20.36 -9.13 -1.45
CA SER A 245 21.81 -8.91 -1.35
C SER A 245 22.30 -7.83 -2.30
N LEU A 246 21.73 -7.75 -3.51
CA LEU A 246 22.03 -6.67 -4.44
C LEU A 246 21.39 -5.36 -3.98
N TRP A 247 20.18 -5.43 -3.43
CA TRP A 247 19.47 -4.27 -2.90
C TRP A 247 20.26 -3.60 -1.76
N THR A 248 20.76 -4.36 -0.79
CA THR A 248 21.56 -3.80 0.32
C THR A 248 22.89 -3.21 -0.13
N GLN A 249 23.46 -3.67 -1.26
CA GLN A 249 24.68 -3.09 -1.82
C GLN A 249 24.42 -1.74 -2.50
N GLN A 250 23.28 -1.60 -3.20
CA GLN A 250 22.94 -0.39 -3.95
C GLN A 250 22.26 0.66 -3.06
N GLU A 251 21.48 0.20 -2.08
CA GLU A 251 20.71 1.03 -1.15
C GLU A 251 21.01 0.60 0.29
N PRO A 252 22.25 0.82 0.80
CA PRO A 252 22.68 0.32 2.11
C PRO A 252 21.91 0.95 3.29
N THR A 253 21.21 2.06 3.06
CA THR A 253 20.37 2.74 4.06
C THR A 253 18.91 2.28 4.03
N SER A 254 18.55 1.29 3.20
CA SER A 254 17.20 0.74 3.12
C SER A 254 16.99 -0.33 4.20
N ALA A 255 16.21 -0.01 5.23
CA ALA A 255 15.85 -0.97 6.28
C ALA A 255 15.09 -2.17 5.70
N ASP A 256 14.20 -1.95 4.71
CA ASP A 256 13.48 -3.01 4.00
C ASP A 256 14.42 -3.95 3.24
N ALA A 257 15.48 -3.43 2.60
CA ALA A 257 16.46 -4.26 1.91
C ALA A 257 17.15 -5.24 2.87
N TRP A 258 17.59 -4.74 4.02
CA TRP A 258 18.22 -5.53 5.07
C TRP A 258 17.23 -6.52 5.70
N PHE A 259 15.98 -6.11 5.93
CA PHE A 259 14.95 -6.99 6.44
C PHE A 259 14.63 -8.13 5.47
N SER A 260 14.44 -7.85 4.18
CA SER A 260 14.22 -8.89 3.15
C SER A 260 15.40 -9.85 3.03
N LEU A 261 16.65 -9.36 3.17
CA LEU A 261 17.84 -10.21 3.22
C LEU A 261 17.84 -11.10 4.48
N GLY A 262 17.48 -10.53 5.64
CA GLY A 262 17.34 -11.26 6.89
C GLY A 262 16.29 -12.36 6.82
N LEU A 263 15.12 -12.07 6.26
CA LEU A 263 14.05 -13.06 6.03
C LEU A 263 14.51 -14.21 5.14
N ALA A 264 15.18 -13.90 4.03
CA ALA A 264 15.71 -14.92 3.14
C ALA A 264 16.74 -15.82 3.85
N ASN A 265 17.68 -15.22 4.58
CA ASN A 265 18.71 -15.95 5.32
C ASN A 265 18.11 -16.81 6.44
N LEU A 266 17.11 -16.30 7.17
CA LEU A 266 16.40 -17.04 8.21
C LEU A 266 15.73 -18.29 7.62
N SER A 267 14.97 -18.14 6.52
CA SER A 267 14.32 -19.25 5.83
C SER A 267 15.30 -20.27 5.24
N LEU A 268 16.51 -19.83 4.87
CA LEU A 268 17.61 -20.69 4.42
C LEU A 268 18.45 -21.27 5.58
N LYS A 269 18.04 -21.04 6.85
CA LYS A 269 18.73 -21.48 8.07
C LYS A 269 20.15 -20.92 8.24
N GLN A 270 20.43 -19.79 7.59
CA GLN A 270 21.70 -19.08 7.68
C GLN A 270 21.63 -18.06 8.83
N PHE A 271 21.45 -18.56 10.06
CA PHE A 271 21.07 -17.76 11.22
C PHE A 271 22.02 -16.60 11.54
N ALA A 272 23.33 -16.79 11.41
CA ALA A 272 24.30 -15.70 11.65
C ALA A 272 24.16 -14.55 10.63
N LEU A 273 23.91 -14.89 9.35
CA LEU A 273 23.66 -13.89 8.31
C LEU A 273 22.29 -13.22 8.49
N ALA A 274 21.30 -13.97 8.96
CA ALA A 274 19.98 -13.43 9.29
C ALA A 274 20.05 -12.43 10.45
N ALA A 275 20.75 -12.77 11.53
CA ALA A 275 20.95 -11.90 12.69
C ALA A 275 21.59 -10.57 12.28
N SER A 276 22.70 -10.63 11.54
CA SER A 276 23.41 -9.44 11.05
C SER A 276 22.52 -8.55 10.18
N ALA A 277 21.74 -9.15 9.28
CA ALA A 277 20.83 -8.39 8.42
C ALA A 277 19.69 -7.74 9.21
N PHE A 278 19.08 -8.44 10.19
CA PHE A 278 18.07 -7.83 11.04
C PHE A 278 18.64 -6.74 11.96
N ASP A 279 19.87 -6.90 12.47
CA ASP A 279 20.57 -5.87 13.25
C ASP A 279 20.75 -4.58 12.42
N GLN A 280 21.10 -4.70 11.13
CA GLN A 280 21.13 -3.54 10.23
C GLN A 280 19.75 -2.92 10.05
N ALA A 281 18.72 -3.73 9.79
CA ALA A 281 17.36 -3.24 9.59
C ALA A 281 16.84 -2.42 10.79
N VAL A 282 16.99 -2.93 12.03
CA VAL A 282 16.54 -2.23 13.24
C VAL A 282 17.40 -1.00 13.57
N SER A 283 18.67 -0.98 13.16
CA SER A 283 19.53 0.19 13.34
C SER A 283 19.13 1.35 12.43
N LEU A 284 18.62 1.05 11.23
CA LEU A 284 18.15 2.01 10.24
C LEU A 284 16.72 2.48 10.53
N ASP A 285 15.85 1.57 10.98
CA ASP A 285 14.47 1.86 11.36
C ASP A 285 14.14 1.24 12.72
N LYS A 286 14.20 2.06 13.76
CA LYS A 286 13.92 1.64 15.14
C LYS A 286 12.45 1.26 15.37
N GLN A 287 11.54 1.71 14.50
CA GLN A 287 10.11 1.40 14.58
C GLN A 287 9.78 0.08 13.84
N PHE A 288 10.77 -0.62 13.28
CA PHE A 288 10.56 -1.87 12.57
C PHE A 288 10.33 -3.05 13.52
N VAL A 289 9.16 -3.08 14.15
CA VAL A 289 8.74 -4.11 15.13
C VAL A 289 8.92 -5.53 14.58
N GLU A 290 8.57 -5.77 13.31
CA GLU A 290 8.74 -7.10 12.72
C GLU A 290 10.22 -7.49 12.61
N ALA A 291 11.13 -6.57 12.30
CA ALA A 291 12.57 -6.85 12.27
C ALA A 291 13.10 -7.20 13.67
N TRP A 292 12.66 -6.49 14.71
CA TRP A 292 12.96 -6.84 16.10
C TRP A 292 12.45 -8.24 16.47
N PHE A 293 11.21 -8.56 16.12
CA PHE A 293 10.62 -9.86 16.38
C PHE A 293 11.42 -10.99 15.71
N ARG A 294 11.73 -10.85 14.41
CA ARG A 294 12.53 -11.83 13.66
C ARG A 294 13.96 -11.95 14.20
N ARG A 295 14.54 -10.84 14.67
CA ARG A 295 15.86 -10.87 15.31
C ARG A 295 15.85 -11.67 16.62
N GLY A 296 14.78 -11.56 17.41
CA GLY A 296 14.56 -12.35 18.61
C GLY A 296 14.39 -13.84 18.30
N GLU A 297 13.62 -14.18 17.26
CA GLU A 297 13.47 -15.56 16.76
C GLU A 297 14.84 -16.16 16.39
N VAL A 298 15.66 -15.42 15.64
CA VAL A 298 17.03 -15.85 15.30
C VAL A 298 17.91 -16.02 16.55
N ALA A 299 17.81 -15.12 17.53
CA ALA A 299 18.58 -15.20 18.77
C ALA A 299 18.25 -16.50 19.55
N GLN A 300 16.97 -16.88 19.61
CA GLN A 300 16.54 -18.15 20.20
C GLN A 300 17.15 -19.35 19.47
N GLN A 301 17.15 -19.35 18.13
CA GLN A 301 17.77 -20.42 17.33
C GLN A 301 19.28 -20.53 17.56
N LEU A 302 19.95 -19.42 17.84
CA LEU A 302 21.39 -19.35 18.14
C LEU A 302 21.72 -19.62 19.62
N GLY A 303 20.72 -19.72 20.51
CA GLY A 303 20.93 -19.83 21.95
C GLY A 303 21.46 -18.54 22.61
N ASP A 304 21.34 -17.40 21.95
CA ASP A 304 21.79 -16.09 22.43
C ASP A 304 20.76 -15.48 23.42
N GLN A 305 20.78 -15.99 24.65
CA GLN A 305 19.87 -15.57 25.73
C GLN A 305 20.00 -14.08 26.07
N GLN A 306 21.20 -13.51 25.89
CA GLN A 306 21.43 -12.10 26.17
C GLN A 306 20.65 -11.23 25.19
N THR A 307 20.73 -11.52 23.88
CA THR A 307 19.98 -10.76 22.89
C THR A 307 18.47 -10.95 23.03
N VAL A 308 18.00 -12.16 23.34
CA VAL A 308 16.57 -12.40 23.62
C VAL A 308 16.08 -11.46 24.74
N TYR A 309 16.78 -11.45 25.88
CA TYR A 309 16.43 -10.58 27.01
C TYR A 309 16.48 -9.08 26.65
N GLN A 310 17.46 -8.67 25.85
CA GLN A 310 17.57 -7.27 25.40
C GLN A 310 16.37 -6.86 24.52
N ILE A 311 15.92 -7.72 23.62
CA ILE A 311 14.78 -7.41 22.74
C ILE A 311 13.48 -7.38 23.54
N GLU A 312 13.27 -8.35 24.45
CA GLU A 312 12.09 -8.40 25.32
C GLU A 312 11.96 -7.19 26.25
N THR A 313 13.07 -6.50 26.55
CA THR A 313 13.08 -5.31 27.42
C THR A 313 13.08 -3.99 26.64
N GLN A 314 13.23 -4.03 25.32
CA GLN A 314 13.24 -2.84 24.44
C GLN A 314 11.93 -2.65 23.66
N LEU A 315 11.16 -3.72 23.44
CA LEU A 315 9.82 -3.69 22.85
C LEU A 315 8.74 -3.41 23.92
#